data_AF-F2IEX9-F1
#
_entry.id   AF-F2IEX9-F1
#
_cell.length_a   1.000
_cell.length_b   1.000
_cell.length_c   1.000
_cell.angle_alpha   90.00
_cell.angle_beta   90.00
_cell.angle_gamma   90.00
#
_symmetry.space_group_name_H-M   'P 1'
#
loop_
_entity.id
_entity.type
_entity.pdbx_description
1 polymer ?
#
loop_
_entity_poly.entity_id
_entity_poly.type
_entity_poly.pdbx_seq_one_letter_code
_entity_poly.pdbx_strand_id
1 'polypeptide(L)'
;MKKKLLLKSISWFVSLLFLGTTGIYAQSAYPVSLSSPLDYDTIVETEPTFNWQTNLSAIQTDPRCSQRFVLCELETDQLKGDAIAINTPVLVLEDYQNSMYSYSSSSTPLEEGHTYVWQVSVLFNGIIMDQSEPYQFTILKPKDPLPSFYPVAFNSNGQTYLATNQKIGLVTDEIGELKLTVQIYKNGRLIKVADLKDLKKEGDDTDNTESKKPTSGKRFLILDLKELELESGYYSVVWAPKSKKNFMFNFKID
;
A
#
# COMPACT_ATOMS: atom_id res chain seq x y z
N MET A 1 78.90 4.36 -67.21
CA MET A 1 79.50 5.39 -66.33
C MET A 1 78.39 6.00 -65.46
N LYS A 2 78.72 6.51 -64.25
CA LYS A 2 77.90 7.32 -63.30
C LYS A 2 76.77 8.18 -63.97
N LYS A 3 75.57 8.49 -63.44
CA LYS A 3 74.84 8.33 -62.14
C LYS A 3 73.36 7.89 -62.48
N LYS A 4 72.24 8.03 -61.71
CA LYS A 4 71.91 8.55 -60.35
C LYS A 4 70.61 7.89 -59.77
N LEU A 5 70.78 7.18 -58.66
CA LEU A 5 69.87 7.00 -57.50
C LEU A 5 68.64 7.94 -57.35
N LEU A 6 67.43 7.37 -57.20
CA LEU A 6 66.34 7.92 -56.37
C LEU A 6 65.42 6.79 -55.85
N LEU A 7 64.52 7.09 -54.90
CA LEU A 7 64.40 6.26 -53.70
C LEU A 7 63.10 6.51 -52.86
N LYS A 8 62.52 5.42 -52.31
CA LYS A 8 61.43 5.29 -51.31
C LYS A 8 59.94 5.53 -51.68
N SER A 9 59.20 4.42 -51.78
CA SER A 9 57.88 4.14 -51.19
C SER A 9 57.71 2.60 -51.10
N ILE A 10 57.13 1.92 -50.09
CA ILE A 10 56.52 2.28 -48.78
C ILE A 10 55.06 2.77 -48.80
N SER A 11 54.11 1.82 -48.95
CA SER A 11 52.71 1.74 -48.42
C SER A 11 51.89 0.76 -49.27
N TRP A 12 50.82 0.08 -48.82
CA TRP A 12 50.38 -0.40 -47.48
C TRP A 12 49.26 -1.45 -47.72
N PHE A 13 48.81 -2.15 -46.67
CA PHE A 13 47.63 -3.04 -46.71
C PHE A 13 46.32 -2.22 -46.64
N VAL A 14 45.32 -2.47 -47.51
CA VAL A 14 43.84 -2.39 -47.30
C VAL A 14 43.23 -3.13 -48.50
N SER A 15 42.77 -4.39 -48.39
CA SER A 15 41.55 -4.91 -47.74
C SER A 15 40.24 -4.53 -48.45
N LEU A 16 39.42 -5.55 -48.78
CA LEU A 16 38.15 -5.37 -49.51
C LEU A 16 37.09 -4.76 -48.59
N LEU A 17 36.56 -3.59 -48.95
CA LEU A 17 35.42 -2.99 -48.26
C LEU A 17 34.10 -3.56 -48.81
N PHE A 18 33.62 -4.64 -48.19
CA PHE A 18 32.22 -5.04 -48.35
C PHE A 18 31.33 -3.94 -47.75
N LEU A 19 30.62 -3.20 -48.60
CA LEU A 19 29.55 -2.28 -48.20
C LEU A 19 28.31 -3.09 -47.80
N GLY A 20 28.42 -3.80 -46.67
CA GLY A 20 27.28 -4.37 -45.99
C GLY A 20 26.43 -3.24 -45.42
N THR A 21 25.30 -2.96 -46.07
CA THR A 21 24.32 -1.99 -45.56
C THR A 21 23.65 -2.56 -44.31
N THR A 22 24.24 -2.29 -43.14
CA THR A 22 23.61 -2.54 -41.85
C THR A 22 22.33 -1.71 -41.79
N GLY A 23 21.19 -2.37 -41.97
CA GLY A 23 19.89 -1.74 -41.74
C GLY A 23 19.81 -1.32 -40.29
N ILE A 24 19.93 -0.02 -40.03
CA ILE A 24 19.64 0.54 -38.71
C ILE A 24 18.13 0.41 -38.55
N TYR A 25 17.70 -0.62 -37.83
CA TYR A 25 16.34 -0.68 -37.32
C TYR A 25 16.15 0.53 -36.40
N ALA A 26 15.41 1.52 -36.88
CA ALA A 26 15.10 2.69 -36.08
C ALA A 26 14.32 2.23 -34.84
N GLN A 27 14.83 2.58 -33.65
CA GLN A 27 14.11 2.42 -32.40
C GLN A 27 12.73 3.10 -32.53
N SER A 28 11.69 2.49 -31.96
CA SER A 28 10.32 3.02 -32.04
C SER A 28 10.30 4.49 -31.62
N ALA A 29 9.72 5.35 -32.47
CA ALA A 29 9.55 6.78 -32.16
C ALA A 29 8.57 7.04 -30.99
N TYR A 30 7.94 5.97 -30.48
CA TYR A 30 7.07 5.96 -29.30
C TYR A 30 7.50 4.79 -28.40
N PRO A 31 8.18 5.04 -27.28
CA PRO A 31 8.45 4.01 -26.29
C PRO A 31 7.17 3.64 -25.52
N VAL A 32 7.10 2.43 -24.96
CA VAL A 32 5.98 2.02 -24.09
C VAL A 32 5.98 2.88 -22.83
N SER A 33 4.90 3.63 -22.61
CA SER A 33 4.77 4.57 -21.49
C SER A 33 3.49 4.32 -20.69
N LEU A 34 3.60 4.16 -19.38
CA LEU A 34 2.46 3.89 -18.49
C LEU A 34 1.77 5.22 -18.12
N SER A 35 0.44 5.19 -17.90
CA SER A 35 -0.36 6.43 -17.74
C SER A 35 -1.38 6.41 -16.60
N SER A 36 -1.90 5.24 -16.21
CA SER A 36 -2.71 5.08 -14.99
C SER A 36 -2.75 3.60 -14.58
N PRO A 37 -2.67 3.22 -13.29
CA PRO A 37 -2.27 4.06 -12.16
C PRO A 37 -0.90 4.71 -12.38
N LEU A 38 -0.64 5.87 -11.76
CA LEU A 38 0.66 6.53 -11.87
C LEU A 38 1.73 5.80 -11.03
N ASP A 39 3.00 6.18 -11.22
CA ASP A 39 4.07 5.63 -10.40
C ASP A 39 4.06 6.24 -8.98
N TYR A 40 4.12 5.37 -7.97
CA TYR A 40 3.88 5.69 -6.55
C TYR A 40 2.48 6.24 -6.23
N ASP A 41 1.48 5.92 -7.06
CA ASP A 41 0.09 6.33 -6.84
C ASP A 41 -0.55 5.60 -5.65
N THR A 42 -1.62 6.16 -5.08
CA THR A 42 -2.39 5.55 -3.99
C THR A 42 -3.88 5.69 -4.27
N ILE A 43 -4.50 4.58 -4.67
CA ILE A 43 -5.87 4.51 -5.19
C ILE A 43 -6.80 3.80 -4.20
N VAL A 44 -8.12 3.96 -4.34
CA VAL A 44 -9.11 3.29 -3.48
C VAL A 44 -9.71 2.06 -4.17
N GLU A 45 -9.58 2.01 -5.49
CA GLU A 45 -10.19 1.04 -6.38
C GLU A 45 -9.42 -0.29 -6.38
N THR A 46 -9.98 -1.32 -5.75
CA THR A 46 -9.47 -2.71 -5.76
C THR A 46 -9.63 -3.41 -7.13
N GLU A 47 -10.38 -2.80 -8.05
CA GLU A 47 -10.55 -3.21 -9.46
C GLU A 47 -10.12 -2.05 -10.40
N PRO A 48 -8.82 -1.71 -10.48
CA PRO A 48 -8.35 -0.53 -11.23
C PRO A 48 -8.42 -0.70 -12.75
N THR A 49 -8.45 0.42 -13.48
CA THR A 49 -8.29 0.42 -14.95
C THR A 49 -6.91 0.93 -15.35
N PHE A 50 -6.10 0.01 -15.86
CA PHE A 50 -4.77 0.24 -16.38
C PHE A 50 -4.82 0.91 -17.75
N ASN A 51 -4.00 1.95 -17.95
CA ASN A 51 -3.91 2.73 -19.18
C ASN A 51 -2.43 3.01 -19.52
N TRP A 52 -2.05 2.80 -20.78
CA TRP A 52 -0.69 3.04 -21.27
C TRP A 52 -0.70 3.54 -22.72
N GLN A 53 0.48 3.90 -23.21
CA GLN A 53 0.71 4.42 -24.57
C GLN A 53 1.76 3.56 -25.27
N THR A 54 1.51 3.30 -26.55
CA THR A 54 2.34 2.48 -27.43
C THR A 54 2.01 2.79 -28.90
N ASN A 55 2.77 2.26 -29.84
CA ASN A 55 2.44 2.32 -31.27
C ASN A 55 1.35 1.28 -31.63
N LEU A 56 0.13 1.55 -31.17
CA LEU A 56 -1.03 0.65 -31.32
C LEU A 56 -1.31 0.30 -32.80
N SER A 57 -1.10 1.25 -33.71
CA SER A 57 -1.24 1.04 -35.15
C SER A 57 -0.28 -0.02 -35.70
N ALA A 58 0.97 -0.06 -35.22
CA ALA A 58 1.93 -1.09 -35.62
C ALA A 58 1.60 -2.47 -35.04
N ILE A 59 1.06 -2.50 -33.82
CA ILE A 59 0.60 -3.72 -33.13
C ILE A 59 -0.60 -4.33 -33.87
N GLN A 60 -1.62 -3.53 -34.18
CA GLN A 60 -2.86 -4.01 -34.82
C GLN A 60 -2.71 -4.30 -36.33
N THR A 61 -1.67 -3.80 -37.00
CA THR A 61 -1.45 -4.00 -38.45
C THR A 61 -0.59 -5.23 -38.77
N ASP A 62 0.32 -5.62 -37.88
CA ASP A 62 1.22 -6.76 -38.09
C ASP A 62 0.92 -7.87 -37.06
N PRO A 63 0.40 -9.04 -37.48
CA PRO A 63 0.01 -10.10 -36.54
C PRO A 63 1.19 -10.77 -35.83
N ARG A 64 2.43 -10.36 -36.11
CA ARG A 64 3.63 -10.74 -35.36
C ARG A 64 3.89 -9.81 -34.18
N CYS A 65 3.27 -8.64 -34.15
CA CYS A 65 3.35 -7.66 -33.07
C CYS A 65 2.25 -7.91 -32.04
N SER A 66 2.62 -7.94 -30.77
CA SER A 66 1.66 -8.02 -29.67
C SER A 66 2.20 -7.35 -28.41
N GLN A 67 1.41 -7.34 -27.34
CA GLN A 67 1.83 -6.79 -26.04
C GLN A 67 1.68 -7.83 -24.96
N ARG A 68 2.52 -7.73 -23.94
CA ARG A 68 2.34 -8.43 -22.66
C ARG A 68 2.21 -7.42 -21.54
N PHE A 69 1.15 -7.55 -20.76
CA PHE A 69 0.97 -6.85 -19.49
C PHE A 69 1.29 -7.82 -18.35
N VAL A 70 2.03 -7.37 -17.33
CA VAL A 70 2.31 -8.12 -16.10
C VAL A 70 1.96 -7.24 -14.91
N LEU A 71 1.25 -7.82 -13.93
CA LEU A 71 0.95 -7.25 -12.62
C LEU A 71 1.40 -8.25 -11.54
N CYS A 72 2.27 -7.81 -10.65
CA CYS A 72 2.74 -8.56 -9.48
C CYS A 72 2.41 -7.78 -8.20
N GLU A 73 2.32 -8.48 -7.07
CA GLU A 73 2.46 -7.84 -5.76
C GLU A 73 3.93 -7.44 -5.53
N LEU A 74 4.17 -6.38 -4.75
CA LEU A 74 5.49 -5.87 -4.38
C LEU A 74 5.72 -6.09 -2.88
N GLU A 75 6.68 -6.95 -2.55
CA GLU A 75 7.02 -7.29 -1.17
C GLU A 75 7.69 -6.11 -0.44
N THR A 76 7.69 -6.18 0.89
CA THR A 76 8.38 -5.17 1.73
C THR A 76 9.87 -5.10 1.40
N ASP A 77 10.39 -3.88 1.25
CA ASP A 77 11.78 -3.56 0.86
C ASP A 77 12.25 -4.14 -0.49
N GLN A 78 11.33 -4.65 -1.34
CA GLN A 78 11.67 -5.20 -2.66
C GLN A 78 11.78 -4.11 -3.73
N LEU A 79 12.65 -4.32 -4.73
CA LEU A 79 12.73 -3.46 -5.92
C LEU A 79 11.67 -3.86 -6.96
N LYS A 80 11.03 -2.86 -7.59
CA LYS A 80 10.00 -3.04 -8.63
C LYS A 80 10.41 -4.02 -9.75
N GLY A 81 11.65 -3.90 -10.24
CA GLY A 81 12.17 -4.74 -11.31
C GLY A 81 12.34 -6.20 -10.89
N ASP A 82 12.74 -6.44 -9.63
CA ASP A 82 12.85 -7.79 -9.09
C ASP A 82 11.46 -8.42 -8.95
N ALA A 83 10.48 -7.66 -8.42
CA ALA A 83 9.11 -8.14 -8.27
C ALA A 83 8.46 -8.56 -9.60
N ILE A 84 8.68 -7.81 -10.69
CA ILE A 84 8.23 -8.21 -12.05
C ILE A 84 8.99 -9.46 -12.56
N ALA A 85 10.24 -9.68 -12.12
CA ALA A 85 11.08 -10.77 -12.61
C ALA A 85 10.97 -12.09 -11.81
N ILE A 86 10.64 -12.04 -10.51
CA ILE A 86 10.66 -13.22 -9.61
C ILE A 86 9.36 -13.49 -8.83
N ASN A 87 8.46 -12.52 -8.66
CA ASN A 87 7.21 -12.78 -7.93
C ASN A 87 6.21 -13.54 -8.82
N THR A 88 5.25 -14.22 -8.20
CA THR A 88 4.15 -14.84 -8.95
C THR A 88 3.21 -13.73 -9.42
N PRO A 89 2.92 -13.59 -10.74
CA PRO A 89 2.01 -12.56 -11.20
C PRO A 89 0.58 -12.77 -10.69
N VAL A 90 -0.04 -11.68 -10.25
CA VAL A 90 -1.48 -11.58 -9.97
C VAL A 90 -2.26 -11.64 -11.29
N LEU A 91 -1.72 -11.03 -12.34
CA LEU A 91 -2.27 -11.08 -13.70
C LEU A 91 -1.15 -11.02 -14.75
N VAL A 92 -1.28 -11.84 -15.79
CA VAL A 92 -0.57 -11.68 -17.06
C VAL A 92 -1.62 -11.62 -18.17
N LEU A 93 -1.47 -10.66 -19.10
CA LEU A 93 -2.19 -10.65 -20.37
C LEU A 93 -1.15 -10.85 -21.46
N GLU A 94 -1.21 -11.98 -22.18
CA GLU A 94 -0.40 -12.25 -23.36
C GLU A 94 -1.15 -11.85 -24.64
N ASP A 95 -0.38 -11.65 -25.72
CA ASP A 95 -0.85 -11.28 -27.06
C ASP A 95 -1.85 -10.11 -27.15
N TYR A 96 -1.74 -9.15 -26.24
CA TYR A 96 -2.74 -8.11 -26.01
C TYR A 96 -2.71 -6.99 -27.07
N GLN A 97 -3.90 -6.58 -27.55
CA GLN A 97 -4.07 -5.73 -28.75
C GLN A 97 -4.71 -4.36 -28.47
N ASN A 98 -4.93 -3.98 -27.20
CA ASN A 98 -5.42 -2.64 -26.79
C ASN A 98 -4.38 -1.91 -25.92
N SER A 99 -4.61 -0.63 -25.61
CA SER A 99 -3.74 0.20 -24.74
C SER A 99 -4.37 0.53 -23.37
N MET A 100 -5.44 -0.18 -23.01
CA MET A 100 -6.18 -0.04 -21.75
C MET A 100 -6.74 -1.40 -21.35
N TYR A 101 -6.72 -1.72 -20.05
CA TYR A 101 -7.34 -2.90 -19.47
C TYR A 101 -8.01 -2.57 -18.14
N SER A 102 -9.33 -2.79 -18.04
CA SER A 102 -10.05 -2.72 -16.77
C SER A 102 -9.95 -4.07 -16.06
N TYR A 103 -9.42 -4.06 -14.83
CA TYR A 103 -9.41 -5.24 -13.97
C TYR A 103 -10.86 -5.63 -13.64
N SER A 104 -11.18 -6.92 -13.81
CA SER A 104 -12.58 -7.39 -13.80
C SER A 104 -13.02 -7.95 -12.46
N SER A 105 -14.29 -7.79 -12.10
CA SER A 105 -14.95 -8.45 -10.96
C SER A 105 -15.12 -9.98 -11.11
N SER A 106 -14.65 -10.56 -12.22
CA SER A 106 -14.42 -12.02 -12.37
C SER A 106 -13.03 -12.47 -11.91
N SER A 107 -12.13 -11.53 -11.60
CA SER A 107 -10.84 -11.75 -10.93
C SER A 107 -11.00 -11.55 -9.42
N THR A 108 -10.06 -12.08 -8.62
CA THR A 108 -9.96 -11.70 -7.21
C THR A 108 -9.58 -10.21 -7.12
N PRO A 109 -10.33 -9.34 -6.42
CA PRO A 109 -9.96 -7.94 -6.23
C PRO A 109 -8.61 -7.78 -5.50
N LEU A 110 -7.92 -6.66 -5.75
CA LEU A 110 -6.64 -6.34 -5.10
C LEU A 110 -6.83 -6.00 -3.61
N GLU A 111 -5.84 -6.28 -2.76
CA GLU A 111 -5.99 -6.23 -1.30
C GLU A 111 -5.65 -4.86 -0.68
N GLU A 112 -6.47 -4.40 0.27
CA GLU A 112 -6.32 -3.08 0.90
C GLU A 112 -5.03 -2.95 1.72
N GLY A 113 -4.17 -1.99 1.36
CA GLY A 113 -2.88 -1.74 1.99
C GLY A 113 -1.70 -2.44 1.30
N HIS A 114 -1.97 -3.27 0.29
CA HIS A 114 -0.94 -3.94 -0.47
C HIS A 114 -0.45 -3.04 -1.61
N THR A 115 0.81 -3.21 -1.99
CA THR A 115 1.43 -2.48 -3.08
C THR A 115 1.65 -3.42 -4.25
N TYR A 116 1.31 -2.97 -5.45
CA TYR A 116 1.42 -3.74 -6.67
C TYR A 116 2.35 -3.03 -7.66
N VAL A 117 3.05 -3.83 -8.46
CA VAL A 117 3.92 -3.36 -9.53
C VAL A 117 3.40 -3.87 -10.87
N TRP A 118 3.46 -3.04 -11.90
CA TRP A 118 3.02 -3.41 -13.23
C TRP A 118 3.95 -2.89 -14.33
N GLN A 119 4.01 -3.64 -15.43
CA GLN A 119 4.84 -3.33 -16.60
C GLN A 119 4.13 -3.76 -17.88
N VAL A 120 4.40 -3.07 -18.99
CA VAL A 120 3.99 -3.49 -20.34
C VAL A 120 5.21 -3.68 -21.22
N SER A 121 5.27 -4.81 -21.93
CA SER A 121 6.24 -5.13 -22.98
C SER A 121 5.56 -5.14 -24.35
N VAL A 122 6.25 -4.68 -25.39
CA VAL A 122 5.87 -4.90 -26.80
C VAL A 122 6.73 -6.03 -27.36
N LEU A 123 6.10 -6.99 -28.04
CA LEU A 123 6.72 -8.20 -28.56
C LEU A 123 6.63 -8.25 -30.08
N PHE A 124 7.63 -8.88 -30.71
CA PHE A 124 7.64 -9.23 -32.13
C PHE A 124 8.04 -10.70 -32.28
N ASN A 125 7.11 -11.54 -32.75
CA ASN A 125 7.22 -13.02 -32.73
C ASN A 125 7.60 -13.57 -31.32
N GLY A 126 7.02 -12.99 -30.26
CA GLY A 126 7.31 -13.36 -28.87
C GLY A 126 8.64 -12.86 -28.30
N ILE A 127 9.43 -12.09 -29.05
CA ILE A 127 10.67 -11.45 -28.57
C ILE A 127 10.33 -10.02 -28.10
N ILE A 128 10.71 -9.64 -26.89
CA ILE A 128 10.54 -8.27 -26.38
C ILE A 128 11.37 -7.31 -27.23
N MET A 129 10.70 -6.33 -27.84
CA MET A 129 11.31 -5.28 -28.67
C MET A 129 11.41 -3.94 -27.92
N ASP A 130 10.49 -3.69 -26.99
CA ASP A 130 10.44 -2.50 -26.14
C ASP A 130 9.67 -2.82 -24.85
N GLN A 131 9.92 -2.08 -23.78
CA GLN A 131 9.26 -2.27 -22.48
C GLN A 131 9.23 -0.97 -21.69
N SER A 132 8.18 -0.78 -20.88
CA SER A 132 8.12 0.35 -19.96
C SER A 132 9.08 0.17 -18.78
N GLU A 133 9.40 1.25 -18.08
CA GLU A 133 9.78 1.15 -16.67
C GLU A 133 8.62 0.52 -15.87
N PRO A 134 8.89 -0.26 -14.81
CA PRO A 134 7.84 -0.82 -13.96
C PRO A 134 7.29 0.27 -13.02
N TYR A 135 5.97 0.49 -13.04
CA TYR A 135 5.30 1.43 -12.13
C TYR A 135 4.74 0.69 -10.93
N GLN A 136 4.77 1.32 -9.74
CA GLN A 136 4.11 0.79 -8.54
C GLN A 136 2.92 1.66 -8.12
N PHE A 137 1.91 1.06 -7.50
CA PHE A 137 0.80 1.75 -6.86
C PHE A 137 0.32 0.98 -5.63
N THR A 138 -0.26 1.68 -4.66
CA THR A 138 -0.75 1.09 -3.40
C THR A 138 -2.28 1.20 -3.33
N ILE A 139 -2.95 0.12 -2.92
CA ILE A 139 -4.37 0.19 -2.57
C ILE A 139 -4.48 0.83 -1.19
N LEU A 140 -5.23 1.92 -1.05
CA LEU A 140 -5.44 2.61 0.22
C LEU A 140 -6.16 1.69 1.21
N LYS A 141 -5.48 1.34 2.31
CA LYS A 141 -6.15 0.80 3.50
C LYS A 141 -6.78 1.95 4.29
N PRO A 142 -8.11 2.05 4.45
CA PRO A 142 -8.70 3.11 5.26
C PRO A 142 -8.25 2.96 6.72
N LYS A 143 -7.71 4.03 7.32
CA LYS A 143 -7.47 4.02 8.77
C LYS A 143 -8.82 3.92 9.50
N ASP A 144 -8.86 3.01 10.47
CA ASP A 144 -10.00 2.81 11.36
C ASP A 144 -10.38 4.16 12.02
N PRO A 145 -11.62 4.67 11.89
CA PRO A 145 -11.99 5.98 12.41
C PRO A 145 -11.85 5.98 13.94
N LEU A 146 -11.13 6.97 14.47
CA LEU A 146 -10.95 7.14 15.91
C LEU A 146 -12.32 7.30 16.60
N PRO A 147 -12.54 6.64 17.75
CA PRO A 147 -13.82 6.73 18.45
C PRO A 147 -14.07 8.13 19.00
N SER A 148 -15.34 8.45 19.25
CA SER A 148 -15.70 9.65 19.99
C SER A 148 -15.04 9.64 21.38
N PHE A 149 -14.28 10.70 21.68
CA PHE A 149 -13.48 10.82 22.89
C PHE A 149 -14.21 11.62 23.97
N TYR A 150 -14.78 10.92 24.95
CA TYR A 150 -15.59 11.50 26.02
C TYR A 150 -14.73 11.87 27.24
N PRO A 151 -14.93 13.05 27.87
CA PRO A 151 -14.18 13.44 29.05
C PRO A 151 -14.58 12.60 30.28
N VAL A 152 -13.58 12.10 31.01
CA VAL A 152 -13.74 11.39 32.29
C VAL A 152 -14.14 12.39 33.38
N ALA A 153 -15.44 12.68 33.47
CA ALA A 153 -16.02 13.53 34.51
C ALA A 153 -16.37 12.69 35.75
N PHE A 154 -15.96 13.15 36.94
CA PHE A 154 -16.20 12.45 38.22
C PHE A 154 -17.66 12.43 38.71
N ASN A 155 -18.60 12.87 37.88
CA ASN A 155 -20.04 12.91 38.16
C ASN A 155 -20.77 11.97 37.20
N SER A 156 -21.62 11.09 37.75
CA SER A 156 -22.50 10.21 36.97
C SER A 156 -23.64 11.03 36.34
N ASN A 157 -23.36 11.71 35.23
CA ASN A 157 -24.28 12.62 34.53
C ASN A 157 -25.48 11.93 33.86
N GLY A 158 -25.65 10.60 34.03
CA GLY A 158 -26.69 9.80 33.36
C GLY A 158 -26.47 9.61 31.84
N GLN A 159 -25.47 10.27 31.26
CA GLN A 159 -25.14 10.20 29.83
C GLN A 159 -24.80 8.77 29.42
N THR A 160 -25.34 8.36 28.27
CA THR A 160 -25.00 7.11 27.58
C THR A 160 -24.01 7.44 26.47
N TYR A 161 -22.84 6.81 26.51
CA TYR A 161 -21.75 7.01 25.56
C TYR A 161 -22.00 6.09 24.35
N LEU A 162 -21.74 6.59 23.15
CA LEU A 162 -21.89 5.81 21.91
C LEU A 162 -20.58 5.07 21.61
N ALA A 163 -20.69 3.81 21.22
CA ALA A 163 -19.56 3.06 20.67
C ALA A 163 -19.44 3.34 19.17
N THR A 164 -18.30 3.87 18.73
CA THR A 164 -17.96 4.03 17.30
C THR A 164 -17.07 2.87 16.90
N ASN A 165 -17.42 2.10 15.87
CA ASN A 165 -16.70 0.88 15.47
C ASN A 165 -16.36 -0.07 16.65
N GLN A 166 -17.33 -0.29 17.55
CA GLN A 166 -17.17 -1.07 18.79
C GLN A 166 -16.11 -0.53 19.77
N LYS A 167 -15.68 0.73 19.63
CA LYS A 167 -14.68 1.38 20.50
C LYS A 167 -15.30 2.59 21.22
N ILE A 168 -14.91 2.80 22.47
CA ILE A 168 -15.28 3.99 23.26
C ILE A 168 -14.00 4.73 23.65
N GLY A 169 -13.89 5.98 23.22
CA GLY A 169 -12.79 6.86 23.61
C GLY A 169 -13.09 7.56 24.95
N LEU A 170 -12.12 7.57 25.84
CA LEU A 170 -12.14 8.26 27.13
C LEU A 170 -10.95 9.22 27.21
N VAL A 171 -11.14 10.41 27.77
CA VAL A 171 -10.06 11.40 27.95
C VAL A 171 -9.94 11.77 29.43
N THR A 172 -8.75 11.60 29.97
CA THR A 172 -8.45 11.90 31.38
C THR A 172 -7.25 12.83 31.52
N ASP A 173 -7.30 13.71 32.50
CA ASP A 173 -6.22 14.63 32.86
C ASP A 173 -5.34 14.02 33.98
N GLU A 174 -5.42 12.69 34.16
CA GLU A 174 -4.69 11.97 35.21
C GLU A 174 -3.30 11.49 34.77
N ILE A 175 -2.32 11.88 35.59
CA ILE A 175 -0.88 11.70 35.38
C ILE A 175 -0.37 10.55 36.27
N GLY A 176 0.58 9.76 35.77
CA GLY A 176 1.24 8.67 36.52
C GLY A 176 0.69 7.27 36.26
N GLU A 177 0.71 6.41 37.28
CA GLU A 177 0.19 5.03 37.19
C GLU A 177 -1.33 4.98 37.30
N LEU A 178 -1.99 4.59 36.22
CA LEU A 178 -3.41 4.28 36.18
C LEU A 178 -3.58 2.75 36.16
N LYS A 179 -4.53 2.25 36.95
CA LYS A 179 -5.04 0.90 36.75
C LYS A 179 -5.97 0.96 35.54
N LEU A 180 -5.56 0.40 34.41
CA LEU A 180 -6.34 0.49 33.16
C LEU A 180 -7.54 -0.47 33.14
N THR A 181 -7.61 -1.43 34.08
CA THR A 181 -8.70 -2.40 34.18
C THR A 181 -10.04 -1.79 34.61
N VAL A 182 -11.08 -2.04 33.83
CA VAL A 182 -12.48 -1.66 34.05
C VAL A 182 -13.37 -2.87 34.34
N GLN A 183 -14.49 -2.63 35.01
CA GLN A 183 -15.51 -3.62 35.32
C GLN A 183 -16.81 -3.27 34.59
N ILE A 184 -17.39 -4.22 33.85
CA ILE A 184 -18.58 -3.99 33.00
C ILE A 184 -19.77 -4.75 33.56
N TYR A 185 -20.89 -4.03 33.69
CA TYR A 185 -22.13 -4.50 34.31
C TYR A 185 -23.30 -4.43 33.33
N LYS A 186 -24.17 -5.45 33.33
CA LYS A 186 -25.49 -5.46 32.68
C LYS A 186 -26.54 -5.62 33.77
N ASN A 187 -27.53 -4.72 33.84
CA ASN A 187 -28.57 -4.71 34.88
C ASN A 187 -28.02 -4.79 36.33
N GLY A 188 -26.91 -4.11 36.62
CA GLY A 188 -26.26 -4.11 37.94
C GLY A 188 -25.43 -5.37 38.28
N ARG A 189 -25.43 -6.40 37.43
CA ARG A 189 -24.58 -7.60 37.58
C ARG A 189 -23.29 -7.44 36.78
N LEU A 190 -22.14 -7.72 37.41
CA LEU A 190 -20.83 -7.81 36.73
C LEU A 190 -20.86 -8.95 35.71
N ILE A 191 -20.43 -8.67 34.47
CA ILE A 191 -20.43 -9.65 33.37
C ILE A 191 -19.06 -9.86 32.72
N LYS A 192 -18.24 -8.81 32.60
CA LYS A 192 -16.90 -8.84 32.01
C LYS A 192 -15.97 -7.89 32.78
N VAL A 193 -14.69 -8.18 32.71
CA VAL A 193 -13.58 -7.31 33.12
C VAL A 193 -12.72 -7.10 31.88
N ALA A 194 -12.27 -5.88 31.62
CA ALA A 194 -11.54 -5.50 30.42
C ALA A 194 -10.44 -4.50 30.77
N ASP A 195 -9.43 -4.33 29.92
CA ASP A 195 -8.38 -3.32 30.10
C ASP A 195 -8.48 -2.21 29.05
N LEU A 196 -8.29 -0.97 29.48
CA LEU A 196 -8.20 0.19 28.60
C LEU A 196 -6.84 0.24 27.91
N LYS A 197 -6.83 0.50 26.59
CA LYS A 197 -5.62 0.70 25.79
C LYS A 197 -5.28 2.19 25.76
N ASP A 198 -4.06 2.58 26.13
CA ASP A 198 -3.63 4.00 26.11
C ASP A 198 -3.13 4.38 24.71
N LEU A 199 -3.80 5.36 24.09
CA LEU A 199 -3.55 5.79 22.74
C LEU A 199 -2.43 6.86 22.75
N LYS A 200 -1.19 6.38 22.58
CA LYS A 200 -0.06 7.23 22.21
C LYS A 200 -0.42 8.04 20.95
N LYS A 201 0.18 9.23 20.80
CA LYS A 201 0.19 9.91 19.49
C LYS A 201 1.08 9.12 18.52
N GLU A 202 0.69 9.04 17.25
CA GLU A 202 1.54 8.50 16.19
C GLU A 202 2.88 9.26 16.18
N GLY A 203 4.01 8.53 16.16
CA GLY A 203 5.36 9.08 16.26
C GLY A 203 6.23 8.56 17.42
N ASP A 204 5.70 7.75 18.35
CA ASP A 204 6.48 7.01 19.36
C ASP A 204 6.45 5.50 19.07
N ASP A 205 7.00 5.16 17.90
CA ASP A 205 7.05 3.80 17.36
C ASP A 205 8.19 3.00 18.01
N THR A 206 7.94 2.60 19.26
CA THR A 206 8.73 1.59 19.96
C THR A 206 7.79 0.52 20.51
N ASP A 207 7.72 -0.60 19.79
CA ASP A 207 7.28 -1.87 20.36
C ASP A 207 8.30 -2.31 21.41
N ASN A 208 7.98 -2.09 22.69
CA ASN A 208 8.62 -2.71 23.85
C ASN A 208 7.79 -2.48 25.13
N THR A 209 7.82 -3.47 26.03
CA THR A 209 6.74 -3.73 26.99
C THR A 209 6.73 -2.88 28.28
N GLU A 210 7.38 -1.72 28.31
CA GLU A 210 7.38 -0.82 29.49
C GLU A 210 7.05 0.64 29.12
N SER A 211 5.87 1.10 29.53
CA SER A 211 5.38 2.45 29.22
C SER A 211 6.10 3.54 30.01
N LYS A 212 6.74 4.48 29.30
CA LYS A 212 7.14 5.77 29.89
C LYS A 212 5.88 6.59 30.19
N LYS A 213 5.59 6.70 31.49
CA LYS A 213 4.41 7.39 32.04
C LYS A 213 4.39 8.86 31.56
N PRO A 214 3.27 9.39 31.03
CA PRO A 214 3.20 10.78 30.61
C PRO A 214 3.33 11.70 31.84
N THR A 215 4.33 12.57 31.84
CA THR A 215 4.63 13.50 32.95
C THR A 215 3.73 14.73 32.97
N SER A 216 3.07 15.04 31.86
CA SER A 216 2.10 16.13 31.72
C SER A 216 1.15 15.89 30.54
N GLY A 217 0.02 16.61 30.51
CA GLY A 217 -0.98 16.55 29.43
C GLY A 217 -2.15 15.60 29.70
N LYS A 218 -3.00 15.44 28.67
CA LYS A 218 -4.16 14.54 28.70
C LYS A 218 -3.78 13.15 28.18
N ARG A 219 -4.40 12.10 28.72
CA ARG A 219 -4.33 10.72 28.21
C ARG A 219 -5.62 10.37 27.48
N PHE A 220 -5.50 9.58 26.43
CA PHE A 220 -6.58 9.16 25.55
C PHE A 220 -6.68 7.64 25.66
N LEU A 221 -7.70 7.13 26.32
CA LEU A 221 -7.88 5.71 26.59
C LEU A 221 -8.97 5.16 25.68
N ILE A 222 -8.79 3.96 25.13
CA ILE A 222 -9.82 3.24 24.38
C ILE A 222 -10.26 2.00 25.16
N LEU A 223 -11.57 1.86 25.34
CA LEU A 223 -12.21 0.57 25.61
C LEU A 223 -12.60 -0.06 24.27
N ASP A 224 -12.04 -1.22 23.95
CA ASP A 224 -12.47 -2.03 22.82
C ASP A 224 -13.56 -3.02 23.28
N LEU A 225 -14.71 -3.03 22.61
CA LEU A 225 -15.84 -3.89 22.93
C LEU A 225 -15.87 -5.16 22.07
N LYS A 226 -15.12 -5.20 20.95
CA LYS A 226 -15.11 -6.34 20.02
C LYS A 226 -14.53 -7.59 20.67
N GLU A 227 -13.49 -7.41 21.48
CA GLU A 227 -12.85 -8.46 22.29
C GLU A 227 -13.74 -8.98 23.45
N LEU A 228 -14.88 -8.33 23.70
CA LEU A 228 -15.71 -8.58 24.88
C LEU A 228 -16.99 -9.38 24.58
N GLU A 229 -17.32 -9.61 23.30
CA GLU A 229 -18.46 -10.44 22.86
C GLU A 229 -19.77 -10.07 23.58
N LEU A 230 -20.06 -8.78 23.67
CA LEU A 230 -21.23 -8.26 24.36
C LEU A 230 -22.44 -8.22 23.42
N GLU A 231 -23.57 -8.76 23.88
CA GLU A 231 -24.87 -8.66 23.22
C GLU A 231 -25.32 -7.18 23.04
N SER A 232 -26.35 -6.96 22.22
CA SER A 232 -27.11 -5.70 22.25
C SER A 232 -27.67 -5.39 23.66
N GLY A 233 -27.75 -4.10 23.98
CA GLY A 233 -28.34 -3.59 25.23
C GLY A 233 -27.54 -2.47 25.90
N TYR A 234 -27.94 -2.16 27.13
CA TYR A 234 -27.35 -1.11 27.97
C TYR A 234 -26.39 -1.69 29.00
N TYR A 235 -25.26 -1.01 29.17
CA TYR A 235 -24.16 -1.44 30.02
C TYR A 235 -23.64 -0.28 30.86
N SER A 236 -23.14 -0.58 32.06
CA SER A 236 -22.44 0.37 32.92
C SER A 236 -21.00 -0.08 33.12
N VAL A 237 -20.04 0.82 32.92
CA VAL A 237 -18.62 0.59 33.20
C VAL A 237 -18.26 1.30 34.49
N VAL A 238 -17.58 0.59 35.39
CA VAL A 238 -16.94 1.15 36.58
C VAL A 238 -15.42 1.09 36.39
N TRP A 239 -14.77 2.24 36.50
CA TRP A 239 -13.31 2.37 36.42
C TRP A 239 -12.76 2.95 37.72
N ALA A 240 -11.78 2.28 38.32
CA ALA A 240 -11.21 2.65 39.62
C ALA A 240 -9.68 2.84 39.51
N PRO A 241 -9.19 4.02 39.07
CA PRO A 241 -7.77 4.35 39.13
C PRO A 241 -7.29 4.34 40.59
N LYS A 242 -6.07 3.81 40.84
CA LYS A 242 -5.51 3.52 42.19
C LYS A 242 -5.60 4.69 43.20
N SER A 243 -5.69 5.93 42.74
CA SER A 243 -5.52 7.16 43.54
C SER A 243 -6.80 7.95 43.80
N LYS A 244 -7.95 7.63 43.20
CA LYS A 244 -9.17 8.46 43.28
C LYS A 244 -10.49 7.67 43.33
N LYS A 245 -11.59 8.42 43.43
CA LYS A 245 -12.97 7.93 43.34
C LYS A 245 -13.21 7.18 42.02
N ASN A 246 -14.06 6.17 42.06
CA ASN A 246 -14.51 5.43 40.88
C ASN A 246 -15.18 6.39 39.87
N PHE A 247 -14.74 6.31 38.61
CA PHE A 247 -15.50 6.81 37.46
C PHE A 247 -16.55 5.78 37.06
N MET A 248 -17.72 6.25 36.63
CA MET A 248 -18.78 5.39 36.13
C MET A 248 -19.48 6.05 34.95
N PHE A 249 -19.61 5.33 33.84
CA PHE A 249 -20.33 5.76 32.65
C PHE A 249 -21.22 4.63 32.12
N ASN A 250 -22.27 5.00 31.40
CA ASN A 250 -23.13 4.05 30.70
C ASN A 250 -22.79 4.06 29.21
N PHE A 251 -22.98 2.94 28.53
CA PHE A 251 -22.95 2.86 27.07
C PHE A 251 -24.05 1.93 26.55
N LYS A 252 -24.33 2.04 25.25
CA LYS A 252 -25.25 1.15 24.54
C LYS A 252 -24.49 0.39 23.45
N ILE A 253 -24.81 -0.88 23.28
CA ILE A 253 -24.59 -1.63 22.04
C ILE A 253 -25.96 -1.77 21.38
N ASP A 254 -26.03 -1.44 20.09
CA ASP A 254 -27.24 -1.58 19.27
C ASP A 254 -27.48 -3.04 18.84
#